data_AF-A0A0M2K7E7-F1
#
_entry.id   AF-A0A0M2K7E7-F1
#
_cell.length_a   1.000
_cell.length_b   1.000
_cell.length_c   1.000
_cell.angle_alpha   90.00
_cell.angle_beta   90.00
_cell.angle_gamma   90.00
#
_symmetry.space_group_name_H-M   'P 1'
#
loop_
_entity.id
_entity.type
_entity.pdbx_description
1 polymer ?
#
loop_
_entity_poly.entity_id
_entity_poly.type
_entity_poly.pdbx_seq_one_letter_code
_entity_poly.pdbx_strand_id
1 'polypeptide(L)'
;MRTTERRAFAADFLETLYWRNREPLHLIIDEADEFAPQRARAGIERLLGATEDIVRRGRVKGLGVTLCTQRAAALHKTVLSQVDSLIALGVTAPQDVNTISDWVAQHAEEGQAREVRQSLPALPVGQAWVWSPEWLGVTQRISVRRRRTFDSSATPKAGARRHAAITWAPVDVEGLRRQLDSAGDQDERATAANQNDALVEIERLRGQLAAEQTRVAQVQRVEVPVLSAQDLQALTEAVAHLRSVGEQISAAASTVERALSTTQPAVTRASDTSPAQQPTEPESPEPVPAPPAGEGASDGRLGLAQRQILTVLAQHGQRTTNQVALLTGRSHKGGGYRNALSTLRSSGLIEGRGDIRITDAGRAALGSWEPLPPPGPGLIDWWAQQLDKAPRLILQHLASTPHRDVPIAEIAEATEYSSAGGGFRNAISRLRSLDLATGRGELRINPDLLAAGDSDRRRQR
;
A
#
# COMPACT_ATOMS: atom_id res chain seq x y z
N MET A 1 -23.36 -12.54 -25.83
CA MET A 1 -23.50 -12.00 -24.47
C MET A 1 -22.65 -10.75 -24.34
N ARG A 2 -23.22 -9.65 -23.86
CA ARG A 2 -22.49 -8.39 -23.64
C ARG A 2 -21.52 -8.56 -22.46
N THR A 3 -20.43 -7.79 -22.43
CA THR A 3 -19.39 -7.92 -21.38
C THR A 3 -19.96 -7.81 -19.96
N THR A 4 -20.90 -6.90 -19.73
CA THR A 4 -21.56 -6.72 -18.43
C THR A 4 -22.37 -7.93 -18.02
N GLU A 5 -23.13 -8.53 -18.94
CA GLU A 5 -23.92 -9.74 -18.69
C GLU A 5 -23.02 -10.91 -18.33
N ARG A 6 -21.89 -11.09 -19.05
CA ARG A 6 -20.92 -12.15 -18.74
C ARG A 6 -20.35 -12.01 -17.33
N ARG A 7 -20.01 -10.78 -16.93
CA ARG A 7 -19.46 -10.50 -15.59
C ARG A 7 -20.48 -10.73 -14.48
N ALA A 8 -21.72 -10.31 -14.69
CA ALA A 8 -22.81 -10.56 -13.75
C ALA A 8 -23.03 -12.06 -13.56
N PHE A 9 -23.18 -12.80 -14.65
CA PHE A 9 -23.31 -14.25 -14.62
C PHE A 9 -22.13 -14.92 -13.91
N ALA A 10 -20.89 -14.53 -14.24
CA ALA A 10 -19.70 -15.08 -13.60
C ALA A 10 -19.68 -14.79 -12.09
N ALA A 11 -20.08 -13.60 -11.67
CA ALA A 11 -20.14 -13.26 -10.25
C ALA A 11 -21.19 -14.12 -9.53
N ASP A 12 -22.40 -14.21 -10.09
CA ASP A 12 -23.48 -15.04 -9.53
C ASP A 12 -23.07 -16.53 -9.45
N PHE A 13 -22.40 -17.03 -10.49
CA PHE A 13 -21.89 -18.41 -10.53
C PHE A 13 -20.84 -18.66 -9.44
N LEU A 14 -19.83 -17.81 -9.33
CA LEU A 14 -18.74 -17.99 -8.37
C LEU A 14 -19.24 -17.86 -6.92
N GLU A 15 -20.10 -16.88 -6.64
CA GLU A 15 -20.71 -16.72 -5.32
C GLU A 15 -21.57 -17.94 -4.95
N THR A 16 -22.43 -18.39 -5.86
CA THR A 16 -23.28 -19.57 -5.63
C THR A 16 -22.43 -20.82 -5.41
N LEU A 17 -21.41 -21.03 -6.24
CA LEU A 17 -20.48 -22.15 -6.10
C LEU A 17 -19.80 -22.13 -4.73
N TYR A 18 -19.28 -20.98 -4.30
CA TYR A 18 -18.64 -20.85 -3.00
C TYR A 18 -19.58 -21.18 -1.84
N TRP A 19 -20.82 -20.69 -1.89
CA TRP A 19 -21.78 -20.90 -0.80
C TRP A 19 -22.37 -22.30 -0.77
N ARG A 20 -22.59 -22.94 -1.92
CA ARG A 20 -23.20 -24.27 -2.00
C ARG A 20 -22.21 -25.42 -1.91
N ASN A 21 -20.99 -25.28 -2.42
CA ASN A 21 -20.06 -26.39 -2.50
C ASN A 21 -19.65 -26.88 -1.10
N ARG A 22 -19.70 -28.20 -0.89
CA ARG A 22 -19.29 -28.90 0.34
C ARG A 22 -18.36 -30.09 0.06
N GLU A 23 -18.18 -30.45 -1.20
CA GLU A 23 -17.39 -31.60 -1.64
C GLU A 23 -16.14 -31.15 -2.40
N PRO A 24 -15.12 -32.02 -2.54
CA PRO A 24 -13.96 -31.69 -3.36
C PRO A 24 -14.35 -31.37 -4.81
N LEU A 25 -14.09 -30.13 -5.23
CA LEU A 25 -14.32 -29.67 -6.60
C LEU A 25 -13.16 -28.80 -7.06
N HIS A 26 -12.70 -29.03 -8.29
CA HIS A 26 -11.60 -28.25 -8.88
C HIS A 26 -12.11 -27.34 -9.99
N LEU A 27 -12.04 -26.03 -9.76
CA LEU A 27 -12.47 -25.01 -10.70
C LEU A 27 -11.31 -24.58 -11.60
N ILE A 28 -11.52 -24.55 -12.92
CA ILE A 28 -10.55 -24.00 -13.87
C ILE A 28 -11.13 -22.69 -14.41
N ILE A 29 -10.40 -21.59 -14.22
CA ILE A 29 -10.77 -20.26 -14.72
C ILE A 29 -9.80 -19.91 -15.84
N ASP A 30 -10.30 -19.92 -17.07
CA ASP A 30 -9.56 -19.43 -18.24
C ASP A 30 -9.71 -17.91 -18.38
N GLU A 31 -8.71 -17.27 -18.97
CA GLU A 31 -8.59 -15.80 -19.03
C GLU A 31 -8.81 -15.14 -17.65
N ALA A 32 -8.12 -15.66 -16.63
CA ALA A 32 -8.33 -15.29 -15.23
C ALA A 32 -8.17 -13.79 -14.95
N ASP A 33 -7.42 -13.05 -15.76
CA ASP A 33 -7.30 -11.59 -15.66
C ASP A 33 -8.60 -10.84 -16.04
N GLU A 34 -9.54 -11.47 -16.76
CA GLU A 34 -10.90 -10.92 -16.93
C GLU A 34 -11.73 -10.98 -15.64
N PHE A 35 -11.45 -11.96 -14.76
CA PHE A 35 -12.18 -12.20 -13.52
C PHE A 35 -11.55 -11.46 -12.34
N ALA A 36 -10.21 -11.48 -12.27
CA ALA A 36 -9.44 -10.83 -11.22
C ALA A 36 -8.37 -9.89 -11.81
N PRO A 37 -8.74 -8.77 -12.46
CA PRO A 37 -7.77 -7.83 -13.00
C PRO A 37 -7.03 -7.06 -11.90
N GLN A 38 -5.73 -6.83 -12.08
CA GLN A 38 -4.91 -6.01 -11.21
C GLN A 38 -5.39 -4.55 -11.12
N ARG A 39 -6.05 -4.06 -12.16
CA ARG A 39 -6.70 -2.74 -12.19
C ARG A 39 -8.19 -2.93 -12.42
N ALA A 40 -8.94 -3.10 -11.33
CA ALA A 40 -10.39 -3.13 -11.36
C ALA A 40 -10.94 -1.78 -11.86
N ARG A 41 -11.75 -1.82 -12.93
CA ARG A 41 -12.55 -0.67 -13.39
C ARG A 41 -13.91 -0.72 -12.69
N ALA A 42 -14.59 0.43 -12.60
CA ALA A 42 -15.93 0.49 -12.05
C ALA A 42 -16.86 -0.59 -12.64
N GLY A 43 -17.53 -1.36 -11.77
CA GLY A 43 -18.48 -2.41 -12.12
C GLY A 43 -17.91 -3.84 -12.20
N ILE A 44 -16.66 -4.07 -11.81
CA ILE A 44 -16.06 -5.44 -11.71
C ILE A 44 -15.79 -5.87 -10.26
N GLU A 45 -16.02 -5.00 -9.30
CA GLU A 45 -15.65 -5.18 -7.90
C GLU A 45 -16.28 -6.45 -7.30
N ARG A 46 -17.55 -6.71 -7.63
CA ARG A 46 -18.27 -7.92 -7.21
C ARG A 46 -17.63 -9.19 -7.75
N LEU A 47 -17.32 -9.23 -9.05
CA LEU A 47 -16.69 -10.39 -9.69
C LEU A 47 -15.28 -10.64 -9.14
N LEU A 48 -14.50 -9.58 -8.96
CA LEU A 48 -13.18 -9.66 -8.35
C LEU A 48 -13.29 -10.22 -6.92
N GLY A 49 -14.20 -9.69 -6.11
CA GLY A 49 -14.46 -10.17 -4.75
C GLY A 49 -14.83 -11.65 -4.69
N ALA A 50 -15.76 -12.10 -5.54
CA ALA A 50 -16.15 -13.50 -5.65
C ALA A 50 -14.97 -14.40 -6.04
N THR A 51 -14.14 -13.94 -6.98
CA THR A 51 -12.93 -14.67 -7.41
C THR A 51 -11.90 -14.74 -6.28
N GLU A 52 -11.70 -13.65 -5.53
CA GLU A 52 -10.83 -13.65 -4.36
C GLU A 52 -11.30 -14.60 -3.26
N ASP A 53 -12.61 -14.68 -3.01
CA ASP A 53 -13.14 -15.61 -2.00
C ASP A 53 -12.96 -17.06 -2.40
N ILE A 54 -13.17 -17.41 -3.68
CA ILE A 54 -12.85 -18.75 -4.21
C ILE A 54 -11.38 -19.07 -4.00
N VAL A 55 -10.46 -18.18 -4.40
CA VAL A 55 -9.02 -18.46 -4.36
C VAL A 55 -8.49 -18.51 -2.92
N ARG A 56 -8.90 -17.57 -2.06
CA ARG A 56 -8.35 -17.41 -0.71
C ARG A 56 -9.03 -18.30 0.32
N ARG A 57 -10.34 -18.52 0.17
CA ARG A 57 -11.19 -19.19 1.18
C ARG A 57 -11.80 -20.48 0.67
N GLY A 58 -11.64 -20.80 -0.62
CA GLY A 58 -12.23 -21.99 -1.25
C GLY A 58 -11.82 -23.31 -0.61
N ARG A 59 -10.60 -23.39 -0.05
CA ARG A 59 -10.11 -24.62 0.63
C ARG A 59 -11.05 -25.11 1.73
N VAL A 60 -11.63 -24.20 2.52
CA VAL A 60 -12.60 -24.54 3.60
C VAL A 60 -13.90 -25.10 3.02
N LYS A 61 -14.21 -24.79 1.77
CA LYS A 61 -15.38 -25.27 1.02
C LYS A 61 -15.09 -26.48 0.15
N GLY A 62 -13.87 -27.05 0.19
CA GLY A 62 -13.46 -28.15 -0.70
C GLY A 62 -13.11 -27.70 -2.12
N LEU A 63 -12.95 -26.41 -2.37
CA LEU A 63 -12.65 -25.86 -3.70
C LEU A 63 -11.13 -25.75 -3.92
N GLY A 64 -10.65 -26.44 -4.95
CA GLY A 64 -9.36 -26.19 -5.60
C GLY A 64 -9.54 -25.31 -6.84
N VAL A 65 -8.52 -24.56 -7.23
CA VAL A 65 -8.59 -23.67 -8.40
C VAL A 65 -7.34 -23.71 -9.26
N THR A 66 -7.51 -23.70 -10.58
CA THR A 66 -6.45 -23.40 -11.55
C THR A 66 -6.81 -22.15 -12.32
N LEU A 67 -5.88 -21.19 -12.33
CA LEU A 67 -6.03 -19.92 -13.03
C LEU A 67 -5.15 -19.95 -14.29
N CYS A 68 -5.77 -19.80 -15.45
CA CYS A 68 -5.07 -19.70 -16.73
C CYS A 68 -5.14 -18.25 -17.20
N THR A 69 -4.00 -17.64 -17.51
CA THR A 69 -3.94 -16.29 -18.09
C THR A 69 -2.75 -16.17 -19.01
N GLN A 70 -2.88 -15.34 -20.04
CA GLN A 70 -1.77 -14.99 -20.93
C GLN A 70 -0.83 -13.95 -20.28
N ARG A 71 -1.29 -13.22 -19.25
CA ARG A 71 -0.60 -12.06 -18.69
C ARG A 71 -0.61 -12.05 -17.17
N ALA A 72 0.42 -12.66 -16.57
CA ALA A 72 0.58 -12.70 -15.12
C ALA A 72 0.53 -11.29 -14.48
N ALA A 73 1.12 -10.27 -15.08
CA ALA A 73 1.13 -8.91 -14.53
C ALA A 73 -0.25 -8.22 -14.55
N ALA A 74 -1.21 -8.76 -15.32
CA ALA A 74 -2.57 -8.27 -15.38
C ALA A 74 -3.48 -8.90 -14.32
N LEU A 75 -3.06 -9.99 -13.67
CA LEU A 75 -3.82 -10.67 -12.63
C LEU A 75 -3.65 -9.97 -11.26
N HIS A 76 -4.70 -9.98 -10.45
CA HIS A 76 -4.71 -9.34 -9.15
C HIS A 76 -3.69 -9.98 -8.20
N LYS A 77 -2.85 -9.16 -7.56
CA LYS A 77 -1.77 -9.61 -6.68
C LYS A 77 -2.24 -10.48 -5.52
N THR A 78 -3.40 -10.17 -4.94
CA THR A 78 -3.97 -10.98 -3.86
C THR A 78 -4.32 -12.40 -4.33
N VAL A 79 -4.67 -12.56 -5.61
CA VAL A 79 -4.95 -13.86 -6.22
C VAL A 79 -3.64 -14.58 -6.55
N LEU A 80 -2.69 -13.89 -7.20
CA LEU A 80 -1.36 -14.45 -7.52
C LEU A 80 -0.61 -14.95 -6.28
N SER A 81 -0.67 -14.22 -5.16
CA SER A 81 0.02 -14.59 -3.93
C SER A 81 -0.54 -15.81 -3.21
N GLN A 82 -1.61 -16.41 -3.72
CA GLN A 82 -2.22 -17.62 -3.13
C GLN A 82 -2.02 -18.85 -4.01
N VAL A 83 -1.43 -18.68 -5.19
CA VAL A 83 -1.03 -19.80 -6.04
C VAL A 83 0.11 -20.53 -5.35
N ASP A 84 -0.06 -21.83 -5.16
CA ASP A 84 0.89 -22.77 -4.57
C ASP A 84 1.76 -23.45 -5.63
N SER A 85 1.20 -23.67 -6.82
CA SER A 85 1.84 -24.30 -7.96
C SER A 85 1.74 -23.45 -9.22
N LEU A 86 2.87 -23.15 -9.84
CA LEU A 86 2.96 -22.35 -11.06
C LEU A 86 3.42 -23.21 -12.24
N ILE A 87 2.69 -23.14 -13.34
CA ILE A 87 3.09 -23.70 -14.64
C ILE A 87 3.29 -22.54 -15.61
N ALA A 88 4.54 -22.21 -15.89
CA ALA A 88 4.91 -21.07 -16.74
C ALA A 88 5.40 -21.55 -18.11
N LEU A 89 4.63 -21.26 -19.16
CA LEU A 89 5.07 -21.43 -20.56
C LEU A 89 5.94 -20.22 -20.98
N GLY A 90 6.37 -20.20 -22.24
CA GLY A 90 7.16 -19.10 -22.79
C GLY A 90 6.43 -17.75 -22.74
N VAL A 91 7.06 -16.76 -22.10
CA VAL A 91 6.55 -15.39 -21.95
C VAL A 91 7.68 -14.41 -22.23
N THR A 92 7.43 -13.45 -23.13
CA THR A 92 8.45 -12.51 -23.61
C THR A 92 8.33 -11.11 -23.01
N ALA A 93 7.13 -10.73 -22.57
CA ALA A 93 6.87 -9.39 -22.06
C ALA A 93 7.59 -9.16 -20.72
N PRO A 94 8.45 -8.12 -20.58
CA PRO A 94 9.27 -7.93 -19.39
C PRO A 94 8.47 -7.83 -18.09
N GLN A 95 7.31 -7.17 -18.10
CA GLN A 95 6.45 -7.09 -16.91
C GLN A 95 5.93 -8.45 -16.44
N ASP A 96 5.62 -9.35 -17.37
CA ASP A 96 5.06 -10.66 -17.07
C ASP A 96 6.19 -11.61 -16.63
N VAL A 97 7.36 -11.54 -17.29
CA VAL A 97 8.59 -12.23 -16.85
C VAL A 97 8.98 -11.82 -15.44
N ASN A 98 8.96 -10.52 -15.14
CA ASN A 98 9.28 -10.02 -13.81
C ASN A 98 8.26 -10.49 -12.76
N THR A 99 6.96 -10.47 -13.08
CA THR A 99 5.91 -10.94 -12.16
C THR A 99 6.10 -12.42 -11.81
N ILE A 100 6.39 -13.25 -12.81
CA ILE A 100 6.69 -14.68 -12.61
C ILE A 100 7.98 -14.84 -11.79
N SER A 101 9.03 -14.09 -12.12
CA SER A 101 10.32 -14.17 -11.44
C SER A 101 10.22 -13.74 -9.97
N ASP A 102 9.43 -12.70 -9.68
CA ASP A 102 9.19 -12.21 -8.31
C ASP A 102 8.43 -13.23 -7.47
N TRP A 103 7.49 -13.98 -8.07
CA TRP A 103 6.79 -15.07 -7.39
C TRP A 103 7.74 -16.26 -7.14
N VAL A 104 8.56 -16.62 -8.13
CA VAL A 104 9.55 -17.70 -8.03
C VAL A 104 10.60 -17.39 -6.96
N ALA A 105 11.14 -16.18 -6.93
CA ALA A 105 12.19 -15.77 -5.99
C ALA A 105 11.77 -15.87 -4.52
N GLN A 106 10.47 -15.87 -4.22
CA GLN A 106 9.94 -16.07 -2.87
C GLN A 106 10.01 -17.54 -2.42
N HIS A 107 10.13 -18.48 -3.36
CA HIS A 107 9.99 -19.92 -3.14
C HIS A 107 11.19 -20.72 -3.69
N ALA A 108 12.30 -20.04 -4.02
CA ALA A 108 13.45 -20.58 -4.75
C ALA A 108 14.78 -20.13 -4.18
N GLU A 109 15.83 -20.91 -4.41
CA GLU A 109 17.20 -20.41 -4.33
C GLU A 109 17.49 -19.41 -5.46
N GLU A 110 18.33 -18.42 -5.17
CA GLU A 110 18.61 -17.28 -6.05
C GLU A 110 19.14 -17.71 -7.45
N GLY A 111 19.87 -18.84 -7.51
CA GLY A 111 20.37 -19.42 -8.76
C GLY A 111 19.25 -19.93 -9.69
N GLN A 112 18.29 -20.68 -9.15
CA GLN A 112 17.18 -21.24 -9.93
C GLN A 112 16.23 -20.14 -10.41
N ALA A 113 15.96 -19.13 -9.58
CA ALA A 113 15.14 -17.98 -9.97
C ALA A 113 15.76 -17.22 -11.17
N ARG A 114 17.09 -17.08 -11.19
CA ARG A 114 17.82 -16.44 -12.30
C ARG A 114 17.73 -17.25 -13.60
N GLU A 115 17.86 -18.58 -13.52
CA GLU A 115 17.73 -19.47 -14.67
C GLU A 115 16.34 -19.38 -15.30
N VAL A 116 15.29 -19.42 -14.48
CA VAL A 116 13.91 -19.27 -14.93
C VAL A 116 13.74 -17.94 -15.65
N ARG A 117 14.15 -16.83 -15.01
CA ARG A 117 14.02 -15.49 -15.61
C ARG A 117 14.69 -15.39 -16.98
N GLN A 118 15.86 -16.00 -17.15
CA GLN A 118 16.61 -15.96 -18.41
C GLN A 118 16.01 -16.87 -19.48
N SER A 119 15.42 -18.00 -19.09
CA SER A 119 14.90 -19.01 -20.02
C SER A 119 13.45 -18.76 -20.46
N LEU A 120 12.61 -18.12 -19.64
CA LEU A 120 11.19 -17.87 -19.94
C LEU A 120 10.93 -17.25 -21.33
N PRO A 121 11.66 -16.21 -21.78
CA PRO A 121 11.42 -15.62 -23.11
C PRO A 121 11.81 -16.53 -24.28
N ALA A 122 12.70 -17.50 -24.03
CA ALA A 122 13.26 -18.39 -25.04
C ALA A 122 12.60 -19.77 -25.06
N LEU A 123 11.61 -20.03 -24.20
CA LEU A 123 10.93 -21.33 -24.14
C LEU A 123 10.16 -21.61 -25.44
N PRO A 124 10.42 -22.74 -26.12
CA PRO A 124 9.63 -23.16 -27.27
C PRO A 124 8.18 -23.46 -26.91
N VAL A 125 7.29 -23.39 -27.90
CA VAL A 125 5.88 -23.81 -27.74
C VAL A 125 5.80 -25.26 -27.25
N GLY A 126 5.06 -25.47 -26.16
CA GLY A 126 4.91 -26.76 -25.51
C GLY A 126 5.99 -27.10 -24.49
N GLN A 127 6.96 -26.21 -24.24
CA GLN A 127 7.85 -26.30 -23.07
C GLN A 127 7.32 -25.41 -21.95
N ALA A 128 7.43 -25.88 -20.72
CA ALA A 128 7.00 -25.13 -19.53
C ALA A 128 7.97 -25.35 -18.37
N TRP A 129 8.09 -24.35 -17.50
CA TRP A 129 8.56 -24.54 -16.14
C TRP A 129 7.38 -24.96 -15.26
N VAL A 130 7.58 -25.99 -14.45
CA VAL A 130 6.68 -26.36 -13.36
C VAL A 130 7.37 -26.08 -12.06
N TRP A 131 6.70 -25.28 -11.23
CA TRP A 131 7.15 -24.87 -9.92
C TRP A 131 6.08 -25.25 -8.91
N SER A 132 6.36 -26.25 -8.08
CA SER A 132 5.41 -26.73 -7.07
C SER A 132 6.21 -27.29 -5.88
N PRO A 133 6.79 -26.41 -5.05
CA PRO A 133 7.70 -26.80 -3.98
C PRO A 133 6.96 -27.49 -2.84
N GLU A 134 5.75 -27.02 -2.50
CA GLU A 134 4.98 -27.58 -1.38
C GLU A 134 4.26 -28.87 -1.76
N TRP A 135 3.67 -28.94 -2.95
CA TRP A 135 2.84 -30.08 -3.34
C TRP A 135 3.64 -31.20 -4.02
N LEU A 136 4.47 -30.87 -5.02
CA LEU A 136 5.24 -31.87 -5.78
C LEU A 136 6.73 -31.92 -5.40
N GLY A 137 7.24 -30.91 -4.70
CA GLY A 137 8.67 -30.77 -4.42
C GLY A 137 9.52 -30.55 -5.67
N VAL A 138 8.94 -30.04 -6.76
CA VAL A 138 9.65 -29.91 -8.06
C VAL A 138 9.76 -28.47 -8.54
N THR A 139 10.94 -28.18 -9.06
CA THR A 139 11.25 -27.03 -9.90
C THR A 139 11.96 -27.58 -11.13
N GLN A 140 11.25 -27.75 -12.23
CA GLN A 140 11.83 -28.36 -13.43
C GLN A 140 11.17 -27.89 -14.71
N ARG A 141 11.96 -27.94 -15.80
CA ARG A 141 11.45 -27.74 -17.15
C ARG A 141 10.86 -29.04 -17.68
N ILE A 142 9.65 -28.97 -18.22
CA ILE A 142 8.93 -30.12 -18.80
C ILE A 142 8.52 -29.86 -20.24
N SER A 143 8.24 -30.94 -20.96
CA SER A 143 7.56 -30.92 -22.25
C SER A 143 6.09 -31.27 -22.03
N VAL A 144 5.21 -30.31 -22.31
CA VAL A 144 3.76 -30.48 -22.23
C VAL A 144 3.29 -31.30 -23.44
N ARG A 145 2.59 -32.40 -23.16
CA ARG A 145 2.04 -33.27 -24.20
C ARG A 145 1.03 -32.51 -25.06
N ARG A 146 1.08 -32.71 -26.38
CA ARG A 146 0.04 -32.21 -27.28
C ARG A 146 -1.30 -32.88 -26.95
N ARG A 147 -2.39 -32.12 -26.99
CA ARG A 147 -3.73 -32.68 -26.83
C ARG A 147 -4.03 -33.69 -27.93
N ARG A 148 -4.85 -34.69 -27.59
CA ARG A 148 -5.36 -35.70 -28.54
C ARG A 148 -6.76 -35.35 -29.07
N THR A 149 -7.44 -34.42 -28.40
CA THR A 149 -8.80 -33.95 -28.72
C THR A 149 -8.79 -32.76 -29.67
N PHE A 150 -9.97 -32.46 -30.23
CA PHE A 150 -10.17 -31.34 -31.15
C PHE A 150 -9.76 -29.99 -30.53
N ASP A 151 -9.14 -29.14 -31.35
CA ASP A 151 -8.77 -27.77 -30.99
C ASP A 151 -9.80 -26.75 -31.44
N SER A 152 -10.65 -26.29 -30.53
CA SER A 152 -11.54 -25.18 -30.84
C SER A 152 -10.81 -23.82 -30.91
N SER A 153 -9.60 -23.71 -30.34
CA SER A 153 -8.79 -22.48 -30.27
C SER A 153 -7.64 -22.46 -31.28
N ALA A 154 -7.59 -23.37 -32.26
CA ALA A 154 -6.51 -23.41 -33.24
C ALA A 154 -6.51 -22.12 -34.06
N THR A 155 -5.39 -21.40 -34.04
CA THR A 155 -5.19 -20.25 -34.93
C THR A 155 -5.39 -20.70 -36.38
N PRO A 156 -6.36 -20.11 -37.12
CA PRO A 156 -6.56 -20.46 -38.51
C PRO A 156 -5.28 -20.20 -39.30
N LYS A 157 -4.69 -21.24 -39.90
CA LYS A 157 -3.53 -21.09 -40.78
C LYS A 157 -4.02 -20.64 -42.16
N ALA A 158 -3.25 -19.79 -42.84
CA ALA A 158 -3.54 -19.40 -44.22
C ALA A 158 -3.69 -20.66 -45.10
N GLY A 159 -4.84 -20.80 -45.76
CA GLY A 159 -5.17 -21.97 -46.61
C GLY A 159 -5.71 -23.20 -45.87
N ALA A 160 -5.79 -23.21 -44.54
CA ALA A 160 -6.36 -24.33 -43.80
C ALA A 160 -7.90 -24.28 -43.79
N ARG A 161 -8.55 -25.38 -44.19
CA ARG A 161 -10.00 -25.56 -44.00
C ARG A 161 -10.28 -25.68 -42.50
N ARG A 162 -11.16 -24.83 -41.98
CA ARG A 162 -11.60 -24.88 -40.59
C ARG A 162 -12.42 -26.16 -40.41
N HIS A 163 -11.87 -27.15 -39.71
CA HIS A 163 -12.65 -28.31 -39.30
C HIS A 163 -13.63 -27.83 -38.23
N ALA A 164 -14.89 -27.61 -38.60
CA ALA A 164 -15.95 -27.46 -37.63
C ALA A 164 -16.28 -28.86 -37.09
N ALA A 165 -16.26 -29.05 -35.78
CA ALA A 165 -16.91 -30.21 -35.19
C ALA A 165 -18.42 -30.00 -35.39
N ILE A 166 -18.98 -30.59 -36.46
CA ILE A 166 -20.39 -30.38 -36.84
C ILE A 166 -21.32 -31.30 -36.03
N THR A 167 -20.80 -32.43 -35.55
CA THR A 167 -21.59 -33.39 -34.78
C THR A 167 -21.36 -33.19 -33.29
N TRP A 168 -22.13 -32.28 -32.70
CA TRP A 168 -22.33 -32.28 -31.25
C TRP A 168 -23.06 -33.58 -30.88
N ALA A 169 -22.73 -34.21 -29.76
CA ALA A 169 -23.66 -35.16 -29.16
C ALA A 169 -24.99 -34.41 -28.96
N PRO A 170 -26.15 -35.03 -29.23
CA PRO A 170 -27.44 -34.35 -29.04
C PRO A 170 -27.49 -33.85 -27.60
N VAL A 171 -27.47 -32.52 -27.45
CA VAL A 171 -27.61 -31.88 -26.15
C VAL A 171 -29.04 -32.17 -25.72
N ASP A 172 -29.24 -32.90 -24.63
CA ASP A 172 -30.55 -33.11 -24.03
C ASP A 172 -31.00 -31.80 -23.38
N VAL A 173 -31.51 -30.89 -24.22
CA VAL A 173 -32.02 -29.58 -23.80
C VAL A 173 -33.16 -29.77 -22.80
N GLU A 174 -33.93 -30.83 -22.94
CA GLU A 174 -35.04 -31.16 -22.02
C GLU A 174 -34.52 -31.70 -20.68
N GLY A 175 -33.43 -32.46 -20.69
CA GLY A 175 -32.70 -32.88 -19.48
C GLY A 175 -32.09 -31.70 -18.74
N LEU A 176 -31.42 -30.78 -19.44
CA LEU A 176 -30.88 -29.54 -18.87
C LEU A 176 -31.99 -28.64 -18.32
N ARG A 177 -33.11 -28.53 -19.03
CA ARG A 177 -34.27 -27.75 -18.59
C ARG A 177 -34.88 -28.35 -17.32
N ARG A 178 -35.07 -29.67 -17.26
CA ARG A 178 -35.52 -30.38 -16.05
C ARG A 178 -34.58 -30.19 -14.86
N GLN A 179 -33.26 -30.19 -15.09
CA GLN A 179 -32.27 -29.91 -14.03
C GLN A 179 -32.32 -28.45 -13.54
N LEU A 180 -32.56 -27.48 -14.43
CA LEU A 180 -32.72 -26.08 -14.04
C LEU A 180 -34.04 -25.83 -13.31
N ASP A 181 -35.15 -26.40 -13.80
CA ASP A 181 -36.47 -26.25 -13.19
C ASP A 181 -36.51 -26.91 -11.80
N SER A 182 -35.93 -28.11 -11.65
CA SER A 182 -35.80 -28.76 -10.33
C SER A 182 -34.89 -28.01 -9.35
N ALA A 183 -33.88 -27.28 -9.83
CA ALA A 183 -33.03 -26.44 -8.99
C ALA A 183 -33.76 -25.14 -8.56
N GLY A 184 -34.59 -24.57 -9.44
CA GLY A 184 -35.46 -23.43 -9.13
C GLY A 184 -36.50 -23.76 -8.06
N ASP A 185 -37.18 -24.90 -8.18
CA ASP A 185 -38.16 -25.37 -7.20
C ASP A 185 -37.56 -25.62 -5.81
N GLN A 186 -36.31 -26.08 -5.74
CA GLN A 186 -35.59 -26.27 -4.48
C GLN A 186 -35.20 -24.95 -3.83
N ASP A 187 -34.79 -23.95 -4.62
CA ASP A 187 -34.46 -22.61 -4.13
C ASP A 187 -35.69 -21.82 -3.68
N GLU A 188 -36.81 -21.92 -4.40
CA GLU A 188 -38.06 -21.28 -3.98
C GLU A 188 -38.57 -21.88 -2.65
N ARG A 189 -38.50 -23.20 -2.49
CA ARG A 189 -38.88 -23.88 -1.24
C ARG A 189 -37.93 -23.55 -0.09
N ALA A 190 -36.62 -23.49 -0.33
CA ALA A 190 -35.64 -23.12 0.69
C ALA A 190 -35.76 -21.64 1.10
N THR A 191 -36.04 -20.76 0.13
CA THR A 191 -36.25 -19.32 0.38
C THR A 191 -37.55 -19.07 1.15
N ALA A 192 -38.64 -19.77 0.79
CA ALA A 192 -39.90 -19.71 1.50
C ALA A 192 -39.78 -20.24 2.94
N ALA A 193 -39.03 -21.33 3.15
CA ALA A 193 -38.74 -21.86 4.49
C ALA A 193 -37.95 -20.85 5.34
N ASN A 194 -36.87 -20.28 4.79
CA ASN A 194 -36.06 -19.25 5.49
C ASN A 194 -36.86 -17.97 5.80
N GLN A 195 -37.76 -17.55 4.91
CA GLN A 195 -38.64 -16.40 5.17
C GLN A 195 -39.62 -16.68 6.30
N ASN A 196 -40.18 -17.88 6.37
CA ASN A 196 -41.12 -18.26 7.42
C ASN A 196 -40.42 -18.33 8.79
N ASP A 197 -39.22 -18.92 8.84
CA ASP A 197 -38.40 -18.98 10.06
C ASP A 197 -37.98 -17.57 10.54
N ALA A 198 -37.65 -16.67 9.61
CA ALA A 198 -37.34 -15.28 9.94
C ALA A 198 -38.56 -14.52 10.49
N LEU A 199 -39.76 -14.78 9.96
CA LEU A 199 -40.99 -14.17 10.45
C LEU A 199 -41.34 -14.67 11.86
N VAL A 200 -41.22 -15.97 12.12
CA VAL A 200 -41.39 -16.57 13.46
C VAL A 200 -40.41 -15.96 14.46
N GLU A 201 -39.15 -15.77 14.06
CA GLU A 201 -38.12 -15.18 14.91
C GLU A 201 -38.38 -13.69 15.20
N ILE A 202 -38.84 -12.92 14.22
CA ILE A 202 -39.26 -11.52 14.41
C ILE A 202 -40.43 -11.43 15.38
N GLU A 203 -41.41 -12.33 15.28
CA GLU A 203 -42.58 -12.34 16.15
C GLU A 203 -42.19 -12.75 17.58
N ARG A 204 -41.29 -13.73 17.73
CA ARG A 204 -40.68 -14.12 19.01
C ARG A 204 -39.93 -12.95 19.66
N LEU A 205 -39.09 -12.25 18.91
CA LEU A 205 -38.32 -11.09 19.39
C LEU A 205 -39.24 -9.91 19.76
N ARG A 206 -40.31 -9.67 18.99
CA ARG A 206 -41.33 -8.68 19.34
C ARG A 206 -42.07 -9.04 20.62
N GLY A 207 -42.39 -10.33 20.82
CA GLY A 207 -42.97 -10.83 22.06
C GLY A 207 -42.04 -10.67 23.26
N GLN A 208 -40.75 -10.96 23.08
CA GLN A 208 -39.74 -10.73 24.12
C GLN A 208 -39.57 -9.25 24.44
N LEU A 209 -39.56 -8.38 23.42
CA LEU A 209 -39.48 -6.93 23.62
C LEU A 209 -40.71 -6.40 24.36
N ALA A 210 -41.91 -6.87 24.02
CA ALA A 210 -43.14 -6.50 24.69
C ALA A 210 -43.19 -7.01 26.14
N ALA A 211 -42.73 -8.24 26.39
CA ALA A 211 -42.61 -8.81 27.73
C ALA A 211 -41.59 -8.03 28.57
N GLU A 212 -40.47 -7.62 27.97
CA GLU A 212 -39.44 -6.84 28.64
C GLU A 212 -39.89 -5.40 28.92
N GLN A 213 -40.61 -4.78 27.97
CA GLN A 213 -41.23 -3.46 28.17
C GLN A 213 -42.30 -3.50 29.27
N THR A 214 -43.09 -4.58 29.34
CA THR A 214 -44.06 -4.78 30.42
C THR A 214 -43.37 -5.03 31.77
N ARG A 215 -42.24 -5.75 31.76
CA ARG A 215 -41.40 -5.96 32.95
C ARG A 215 -40.79 -4.65 33.46
N VAL A 216 -40.36 -3.77 32.57
CA VAL A 216 -39.82 -2.43 32.93
C VAL A 216 -40.93 -1.50 33.44
N ALA A 217 -42.17 -1.65 32.98
CA ALA A 217 -43.30 -0.83 33.41
C ALA A 217 -43.82 -1.15 34.84
N GLN A 218 -43.46 -2.30 35.43
CA GLN A 218 -43.90 -2.72 36.77
C GLN A 218 -42.83 -2.60 37.87
N VAL A 219 -41.66 -2.05 37.59
CA VAL A 219 -40.64 -1.84 38.64
C VAL A 219 -41.02 -0.63 39.49
N GLN A 220 -41.55 -0.89 40.69
CA GLN A 220 -41.60 0.10 41.77
C GLN A 220 -40.18 0.62 42.02
N ARG A 221 -40.03 1.93 41.85
CA ARG A 221 -38.77 2.67 42.01
C ARG A 221 -38.34 2.62 43.48
N VAL A 222 -37.40 1.74 43.81
CA VAL A 222 -36.58 1.88 45.02
C VAL A 222 -35.31 2.59 44.57
N GLU A 223 -35.20 3.88 44.89
CA GLU A 223 -33.97 4.62 44.66
C GLU A 223 -32.93 4.15 45.68
N VAL A 224 -32.01 3.30 45.23
CA VAL A 224 -30.80 2.98 45.99
C VAL A 224 -29.73 4.01 45.60
N PRO A 225 -29.22 4.82 46.53
CA PRO A 225 -28.12 5.73 46.25
C PRO A 225 -26.90 4.94 45.79
N VAL A 226 -26.42 5.24 44.58
CA VAL A 226 -25.28 4.54 43.94
C VAL A 226 -23.94 4.94 44.56
N LEU A 227 -23.92 5.98 45.40
CA LEU A 227 -22.73 6.45 46.11
C LEU A 227 -23.06 6.57 47.59
N SER A 228 -22.26 5.95 48.45
CA SER A 228 -22.38 6.16 49.89
C SER A 228 -21.92 7.58 50.25
N ALA A 229 -22.34 8.08 51.42
CA ALA A 229 -21.85 9.37 51.91
C ALA A 229 -20.32 9.39 52.08
N GLN A 230 -19.72 8.22 52.33
CA GLN A 230 -18.26 8.06 52.38
C GLN A 230 -17.61 8.22 51.00
N ASP A 231 -18.23 7.71 49.93
CA ASP A 231 -17.69 7.85 48.57
C ASP A 231 -17.71 9.31 48.10
N LEU A 232 -18.80 10.03 48.41
CA LEU A 232 -18.90 11.46 48.10
C LEU A 232 -17.91 12.29 48.92
N GLN A 233 -17.69 11.92 50.19
CA GLN A 233 -16.71 12.59 51.04
C GLN A 233 -15.28 12.34 50.54
N ALA A 234 -14.94 11.10 50.17
CA ALA A 234 -13.64 10.75 49.61
C ALA A 234 -13.37 11.48 48.28
N LEU A 235 -14.38 11.61 47.41
CA LEU A 235 -14.25 12.36 46.17
C LEU A 235 -14.05 13.86 46.43
N THR A 236 -14.76 14.41 47.43
CA THR A 236 -14.65 15.82 47.80
C THR A 236 -13.29 16.14 48.40
N GLU A 237 -12.76 15.26 49.26
CA GLU A 237 -11.42 15.36 49.83
C GLU A 237 -10.34 15.23 48.76
N ALA A 238 -10.50 14.30 47.79
CA ALA A 238 -9.57 14.17 46.66
C ALA A 238 -9.55 15.42 45.77
N VAL A 239 -10.72 16.01 45.50
CA VAL A 239 -10.81 17.28 44.74
C VAL A 239 -10.20 18.44 45.51
N ALA A 240 -10.40 18.52 46.83
CA ALA A 240 -9.78 19.52 47.69
C ALA A 240 -8.25 19.38 47.72
N HIS A 241 -7.74 18.15 47.78
CA HIS A 241 -6.32 17.85 47.74
C HIS A 241 -5.69 18.24 46.39
N LEU A 242 -6.35 17.93 45.27
CA LEU A 242 -5.92 18.36 43.94
C LEU A 242 -5.89 19.88 43.79
N ARG A 243 -6.89 20.58 44.33
CA ARG A 243 -6.92 22.05 44.33
C ARG A 243 -5.78 22.63 45.17
N SER A 244 -5.53 22.09 46.36
CA SER A 244 -4.42 22.50 47.23
C SER A 244 -3.05 22.29 46.55
N VAL A 245 -2.85 21.16 45.86
CA VAL A 245 -1.62 20.91 45.09
C VAL A 245 -1.48 21.93 43.95
N GLY A 246 -2.57 22.24 43.24
CA GLY A 246 -2.57 23.27 42.21
C GLY A 246 -2.23 24.67 42.75
N GLU A 247 -2.77 25.04 43.91
CA GLU A 247 -2.48 26.30 44.59
C GLU A 247 -1.02 26.36 45.08
N GLN A 248 -0.47 25.25 45.59
CA GLN A 248 0.94 25.17 45.97
C GLN A 248 1.88 25.30 44.77
N ILE A 249 1.55 24.66 43.63
CA ILE A 249 2.31 24.81 42.39
C ILE A 249 2.26 26.26 41.90
N SER A 250 1.09 26.91 41.96
CA SER A 250 0.94 28.30 41.55
C SER A 250 1.66 29.28 42.50
N ALA A 251 1.65 29.00 43.80
CA ALA A 251 2.41 29.75 44.80
C ALA A 251 3.94 29.58 44.63
N ALA A 252 4.39 28.36 44.32
CA ALA A 252 5.78 28.09 43.97
C ALA A 252 6.19 28.81 42.68
N ALA A 253 5.35 28.75 41.64
CA ALA A 253 5.57 29.44 40.38
C ALA A 253 5.67 30.96 40.56
N SER A 254 4.77 31.58 41.32
CA SER A 254 4.81 33.03 41.62
C SER A 254 5.97 33.44 42.54
N THR A 255 6.52 32.50 43.33
CA THR A 255 7.75 32.72 44.12
C THR A 255 8.98 32.66 43.22
N VAL A 256 9.03 31.73 42.27
CA VAL A 256 10.06 31.65 41.22
C VAL A 256 9.99 32.88 40.31
N GLU A 257 8.80 33.31 39.90
CA GLU A 257 8.59 34.51 39.09
C GLU A 257 9.04 35.78 39.82
N ARG A 258 8.73 35.91 41.11
CA ARG A 258 9.24 37.03 41.93
C ARG A 258 10.76 36.98 42.09
N ALA A 259 11.34 35.80 42.34
CA ALA A 259 12.79 35.64 42.43
C ALA A 259 13.52 35.97 41.12
N LEU A 260 12.91 35.62 39.98
CA LEU A 260 13.41 35.98 38.65
C LEU A 260 13.21 37.47 38.32
N SER A 261 12.13 38.08 38.82
CA SER A 261 11.80 39.49 38.59
C SER A 261 12.58 40.46 39.50
N THR A 262 13.04 40.02 40.67
CA THR A 262 13.91 40.82 41.56
C THR A 262 15.37 40.84 41.14
N THR A 263 15.74 40.19 40.03
CA THR A 263 17.14 39.97 39.67
C THR A 263 17.48 40.50 38.28
N GLN A 264 17.78 41.80 38.17
CA GLN A 264 18.82 42.35 37.26
C GLN A 264 19.36 43.68 37.83
N PRO A 265 20.63 44.07 37.56
CA PRO A 265 21.87 43.30 37.53
C PRO A 265 22.88 43.85 38.56
N ALA A 266 23.66 43.01 39.24
CA ALA A 266 24.84 43.48 39.97
C ALA A 266 25.91 42.38 40.08
N VAL A 267 26.94 42.59 39.29
CA VAL A 267 28.35 42.21 39.37
C VAL A 267 28.83 41.53 40.68
N THR A 268 29.81 40.64 40.48
CA THR A 268 31.03 40.37 41.29
C THR A 268 31.11 39.11 42.17
N ARG A 269 31.98 38.20 41.70
CA ARG A 269 33.02 37.42 42.42
C ARG A 269 32.66 36.40 43.53
N ALA A 270 33.22 35.21 43.28
CA ALA A 270 34.09 34.42 44.18
C ALA A 270 33.48 33.32 45.07
N SER A 271 34.01 32.10 44.81
CA SER A 271 34.50 31.07 45.74
C SER A 271 33.55 30.12 46.48
N ASP A 272 33.85 28.83 46.24
CA ASP A 272 33.95 27.69 47.17
C ASP A 272 32.80 27.37 48.13
N THR A 273 32.18 26.20 47.98
CA THR A 273 32.53 24.95 48.69
C THR A 273 31.42 23.89 48.55
N SER A 274 31.86 22.63 48.41
CA SER A 274 31.11 21.38 48.53
C SER A 274 30.58 21.17 49.99
N PRO A 275 29.65 20.23 50.31
CA PRO A 275 29.79 18.80 49.98
C PRO A 275 28.50 18.01 49.68
N ALA A 276 28.76 16.79 49.19
CA ALA A 276 27.87 15.76 48.68
C ALA A 276 26.97 15.06 49.72
N GLN A 277 25.85 14.48 49.25
CA GLN A 277 25.44 13.07 49.50
C GLN A 277 24.23 12.64 48.65
N GLN A 278 24.37 11.48 47.98
CA GLN A 278 23.35 10.61 47.34
C GLN A 278 22.92 9.50 48.33
N PRO A 279 22.05 8.52 48.02
CA PRO A 279 20.84 8.45 47.15
C PRO A 279 19.66 7.68 47.83
N THR A 280 18.44 7.67 47.27
CA THR A 280 17.59 6.45 47.16
C THR A 280 16.40 6.61 46.21
N GLU A 281 16.11 5.51 45.50
CA GLU A 281 15.09 5.25 44.46
C GLU A 281 13.75 4.78 45.07
N PRO A 282 12.61 4.83 44.33
CA PRO A 282 12.04 3.55 43.89
C PRO A 282 11.35 3.54 42.49
N GLU A 283 11.68 2.47 41.76
CA GLU A 283 10.92 1.56 40.87
C GLU A 283 9.59 1.97 40.18
N SER A 284 9.53 1.65 38.87
CA SER A 284 8.32 1.49 38.05
C SER A 284 8.38 0.15 37.28
N PRO A 285 7.23 -0.51 36.97
CA PRO A 285 7.20 -1.92 36.57
C PRO A 285 7.42 -2.21 35.07
N GLU A 286 7.92 -3.42 34.81
CA GLU A 286 8.30 -4.01 33.50
C GLU A 286 7.13 -4.36 32.55
N PRO A 287 7.39 -4.41 31.22
CA PRO A 287 6.67 -5.24 30.27
C PRO A 287 7.51 -6.44 29.76
N VAL A 288 6.80 -7.55 29.53
CA VAL A 288 7.22 -8.93 29.14
C VAL A 288 7.93 -9.01 27.77
N PRO A 289 8.94 -9.89 27.56
CA PRO A 289 9.67 -9.98 26.29
C PRO A 289 9.07 -10.98 25.28
N ALA A 290 9.26 -10.71 23.99
CA ALA A 290 9.05 -11.60 22.84
C ALA A 290 10.41 -12.00 22.21
N PRO A 291 10.52 -13.13 21.47
CA PRO A 291 11.77 -13.87 21.29
C PRO A 291 12.73 -13.27 20.22
N PRO A 292 14.03 -13.66 20.23
CA PRO A 292 15.04 -13.03 19.41
C PRO A 292 15.07 -13.61 17.99
N ALA A 293 15.24 -12.74 17.01
CA ALA A 293 15.63 -13.13 15.65
C ALA A 293 16.82 -12.26 15.22
N GLY A 294 17.96 -12.92 15.03
CA GLY A 294 19.02 -12.50 14.11
C GLY A 294 19.98 -11.43 14.63
N GLU A 295 21.03 -11.88 15.31
CA GLU A 295 22.29 -11.15 15.41
C GLU A 295 22.86 -10.87 14.02
N GLY A 296 23.04 -9.58 13.74
CA GLY A 296 23.83 -9.05 12.64
C GLY A 296 24.50 -7.78 13.12
N ALA A 297 25.34 -7.90 14.15
CA ALA A 297 26.31 -6.88 14.48
C ALA A 297 27.37 -6.87 13.38
N SER A 298 27.38 -5.82 12.54
CA SER A 298 28.55 -5.49 11.73
C SER A 298 28.57 -3.98 11.44
N ASP A 299 29.57 -3.32 12.04
CA ASP A 299 30.09 -1.98 11.76
C ASP A 299 29.12 -0.78 11.81
N GLY A 300 29.56 0.30 12.47
CA GLY A 300 28.98 1.64 12.39
C GLY A 300 29.07 2.31 11.00
N ARG A 301 29.01 1.52 9.92
CA ARG A 301 28.97 1.98 8.53
C ARG A 301 27.52 2.01 8.04
N LEU A 302 27.07 3.20 7.69
CA LEU A 302 25.79 3.41 7.01
C LEU A 302 25.70 2.53 5.76
N GLY A 303 24.61 1.75 5.65
CA GLY A 303 24.28 1.01 4.44
C GLY A 303 24.02 1.96 3.26
N LEU A 304 24.16 1.46 2.03
CA LEU A 304 24.03 2.28 0.80
C LEU A 304 22.74 3.12 0.76
N ALA A 305 21.61 2.51 1.12
CA ALA A 305 20.31 3.19 1.14
C ALA A 305 20.25 4.30 2.21
N GLN A 306 20.81 4.04 3.38
CA GLN A 306 20.84 4.99 4.50
C GLN A 306 21.72 6.20 4.15
N ARG A 307 22.90 5.95 3.57
CA ARG A 307 23.79 7.00 3.09
C ARG A 307 23.13 7.87 2.02
N GLN A 308 22.49 7.26 1.01
CA GLN A 308 21.78 8.01 -0.04
C GLN A 308 20.65 8.90 0.52
N ILE A 309 19.88 8.40 1.49
CA ILE A 309 18.82 9.18 2.15
C ILE A 309 19.43 10.38 2.89
N LEU A 310 20.50 10.15 3.66
CA LEU A 310 21.17 11.23 4.38
C LEU A 310 21.81 12.26 3.44
N THR A 311 22.41 11.83 2.32
CA THR A 311 22.94 12.73 1.28
C THR A 311 21.84 13.63 0.72
N VAL A 312 20.68 13.07 0.38
CA VAL A 312 19.54 13.85 -0.14
C VAL A 312 19.05 14.87 0.90
N LEU A 313 18.92 14.46 2.16
CA LEU A 313 18.49 15.37 3.23
C LEU A 313 19.55 16.43 3.56
N ALA A 314 20.84 16.11 3.40
CA ALA A 314 21.92 17.06 3.57
C ALA A 314 22.00 18.08 2.44
N GLN A 315 21.71 17.66 1.19
CA GLN A 315 21.71 18.48 -0.01
C GLN A 315 20.46 19.36 -0.13
N HIS A 316 19.27 18.79 0.10
CA HIS A 316 17.99 19.44 -0.20
C HIS A 316 17.24 19.93 1.04
N GLY A 317 17.77 19.68 2.24
CA GLY A 317 17.13 20.04 3.51
C GLY A 317 15.94 19.15 3.87
N GLN A 318 15.01 19.71 4.65
CA GLN A 318 13.79 19.02 5.07
C GLN A 318 12.91 18.69 3.86
N ARG A 319 12.52 17.42 3.73
CA ARG A 319 11.71 16.94 2.60
C ARG A 319 10.72 15.87 3.04
N THR A 320 9.61 15.74 2.31
CA THR A 320 8.66 14.65 2.54
C THR A 320 9.32 13.30 2.26
N THR A 321 8.81 12.26 2.90
CA THR A 321 9.20 10.87 2.62
C THR A 321 9.12 10.53 1.11
N ASN A 322 8.10 11.03 0.41
CA ASN A 322 7.93 10.76 -1.01
C ASN A 322 8.97 11.49 -1.88
N GLN A 323 9.32 12.72 -1.53
CA GLN A 323 10.38 13.48 -2.19
C GLN A 323 11.73 12.78 -2.04
N VAL A 324 12.09 12.37 -0.82
CA VAL A 324 13.35 11.66 -0.57
C VAL A 324 13.42 10.34 -1.37
N ALA A 325 12.32 9.59 -1.45
CA ALA A 325 12.26 8.40 -2.28
C ALA A 325 12.52 8.72 -3.77
N LEU A 326 11.88 9.77 -4.29
CA LEU A 326 12.05 10.19 -5.68
C LEU A 326 13.51 10.60 -5.98
N LEU A 327 14.13 11.38 -5.08
CA LEU A 327 15.50 11.87 -5.22
C LEU A 327 16.55 10.77 -5.08
N THR A 328 16.27 9.74 -4.26
CA THR A 328 17.14 8.56 -4.14
C THR A 328 16.89 7.52 -5.24
N GLY A 329 15.96 7.76 -6.17
CA GLY A 329 15.57 6.79 -7.20
C GLY A 329 14.87 5.54 -6.65
N ARG A 330 14.31 5.63 -5.44
CA ARG A 330 13.67 4.53 -4.71
C ARG A 330 12.15 4.64 -4.72
N SER A 331 11.48 3.52 -4.48
CA SER A 331 10.04 3.51 -4.26
C SER A 331 9.71 3.85 -2.82
N HIS A 332 8.90 4.89 -2.60
CA HIS A 332 8.32 5.21 -1.27
C HIS A 332 7.49 4.04 -0.70
N LYS A 333 7.05 3.10 -1.57
CA LYS A 333 6.35 1.87 -1.17
C LYS A 333 7.25 0.64 -1.02
N GLY A 334 8.55 0.75 -1.27
CA GLY A 334 9.49 -0.36 -1.18
C GLY A 334 9.87 -0.70 0.26
N GLY A 335 9.91 -1.99 0.59
CA GLY A 335 10.30 -2.48 1.92
C GLY A 335 11.69 -1.99 2.34
N GLY A 336 12.69 -2.09 1.44
CA GLY A 336 14.05 -1.63 1.73
C GLY A 336 14.17 -0.12 2.03
N TYR A 337 13.36 0.72 1.38
CA TYR A 337 13.35 2.16 1.65
C TYR A 337 12.71 2.47 3.01
N ARG A 338 11.58 1.83 3.33
CA ARG A 338 10.93 2.00 4.64
C ARG A 338 11.78 1.46 5.78
N ASN A 339 12.46 0.33 5.58
CA ASN A 339 13.39 -0.24 6.55
C ASN A 339 14.56 0.71 6.80
N ALA A 340 15.18 1.26 5.74
CA ALA A 340 16.25 2.25 5.88
C ALA A 340 15.80 3.49 6.67
N LEU A 341 14.60 4.02 6.39
CA LEU A 341 14.02 5.11 7.18
C LEU A 341 13.73 4.72 8.63
N SER A 342 13.27 3.49 8.87
CA SER A 342 13.03 2.98 10.22
C SER A 342 14.34 2.93 11.01
N THR A 343 15.40 2.36 10.42
CA THR A 343 16.72 2.28 11.04
C THR A 343 17.32 3.65 11.29
N LEU A 344 17.26 4.56 10.31
CA LEU A 344 17.77 5.92 10.47
C LEU A 344 17.05 6.68 11.59
N ARG A 345 15.74 6.47 11.77
CA ARG A 345 14.97 7.05 12.88
C ARG A 345 15.33 6.44 14.23
N SER A 346 15.39 5.11 14.32
CA SER A 346 15.74 4.42 15.57
C SER A 346 17.17 4.74 16.02
N SER A 347 18.07 5.01 15.09
CA SER A 347 19.45 5.44 15.36
C SER A 347 19.59 6.96 15.58
N GLY A 348 18.51 7.73 15.58
CA GLY A 348 18.54 9.18 15.84
C GLY A 348 19.22 10.02 14.75
N LEU A 349 19.44 9.47 13.55
CA LEU A 349 20.14 10.13 12.44
C LEU A 349 19.21 11.01 11.59
N ILE A 350 17.91 10.74 11.65
CA ILE A 350 16.86 11.55 11.05
C ILE A 350 15.70 11.70 12.03
N GLU A 351 14.91 12.75 11.86
CA GLU A 351 13.71 12.98 12.64
C GLU A 351 12.55 13.44 11.75
N GLY A 352 11.33 13.34 12.29
CA GLY A 352 10.09 13.61 11.57
C GLY A 352 9.46 12.36 10.92
N ARG A 353 8.12 12.33 10.90
CA ARG A 353 7.31 11.22 10.36
C ARG A 353 6.69 11.51 8.99
N GLY A 354 6.47 12.78 8.66
CA GLY A 354 5.98 13.23 7.35
C GLY A 354 7.10 13.89 6.55
N ASP A 355 7.44 15.09 6.99
CA ASP A 355 8.67 15.77 6.60
C ASP A 355 9.82 15.25 7.44
N ILE A 356 10.88 14.84 6.77
CA ILE A 356 12.05 14.24 7.36
C ILE A 356 13.18 15.26 7.26
N ARG A 357 13.92 15.42 8.35
CA ARG A 357 15.16 16.22 8.38
C ARG A 357 16.32 15.39 8.95
N ILE A 358 17.53 15.68 8.49
CA ILE A 358 18.76 15.10 9.00
C ILE A 358 19.15 15.77 10.33
N THR A 359 19.52 14.99 11.34
CA THR A 359 20.00 15.51 12.63
C THR A 359 21.50 15.79 12.58
N ASP A 360 22.04 16.48 13.58
CA ASP A 360 23.50 16.70 13.67
C ASP A 360 24.27 15.38 13.80
N ALA A 361 23.71 14.41 14.54
CA ALA A 361 24.23 13.04 14.58
C ALA A 361 24.20 12.36 13.20
N GLY A 362 23.13 12.59 12.42
CA GLY A 362 23.01 12.14 11.04
C GLY A 362 24.07 12.74 10.11
N ARG A 363 24.36 14.04 10.24
CA ARG A 363 25.43 14.72 9.48
C ARG A 363 26.80 14.19 9.85
N ALA A 364 27.06 14.00 11.14
CA ALA A 364 28.32 13.42 11.63
C ALA A 364 28.51 11.98 11.12
N ALA A 365 27.45 11.15 11.14
CA ALA A 365 27.49 9.79 10.62
C ALA A 365 27.65 9.73 9.08
N LEU A 366 27.09 10.70 8.35
CA LEU A 366 27.23 10.80 6.90
C LEU A 366 28.67 11.12 6.49
N GLY A 367 29.36 11.97 7.24
CA GLY A 367 30.72 12.43 6.93
C GLY A 367 30.71 13.45 5.79
N SER A 368 31.51 13.24 4.74
CA SER A 368 31.55 14.11 3.57
C SER A 368 30.48 13.73 2.54
N TRP A 369 29.86 14.74 1.93
CA TRP A 369 28.97 14.59 0.78
C TRP A 369 29.26 15.68 -0.25
N GLU A 370 28.91 15.42 -1.50
CA GLU A 370 29.02 16.40 -2.57
C GLU A 370 27.89 17.44 -2.44
N PRO A 371 28.19 18.73 -2.24
CA PRO A 371 27.15 19.75 -2.16
C PRO A 371 26.52 20.01 -3.54
N LEU A 372 25.27 20.46 -3.57
CA LEU A 372 24.66 20.92 -4.81
C LEU A 372 25.36 22.20 -5.32
N PRO A 373 25.36 22.46 -6.63
CA PRO A 373 25.71 23.77 -7.15
C PRO A 373 24.87 24.87 -6.47
N PRO A 374 25.44 26.06 -6.24
CA PRO A 374 24.68 27.18 -5.68
C PRO A 374 23.50 27.56 -6.58
N PRO A 375 22.43 28.17 -6.03
CA PRO A 375 21.29 28.64 -6.81
C PRO A 375 21.71 29.52 -7.99
N GLY A 376 21.15 29.24 -9.18
CA GLY A 376 21.54 29.84 -10.45
C GLY A 376 21.59 28.82 -11.60
N PRO A 377 22.14 29.21 -12.77
CA PRO A 377 22.14 28.38 -13.97
C PRO A 377 22.75 26.98 -13.77
N GLY A 378 23.84 26.89 -12.99
CA GLY A 378 24.51 25.61 -12.72
C GLY A 378 23.65 24.61 -11.94
N LEU A 379 22.79 25.08 -11.03
CA LEU A 379 21.86 24.21 -10.30
C LEU A 379 20.73 23.71 -11.23
N ILE A 380 20.26 24.58 -12.13
CA ILE A 380 19.24 24.23 -13.13
C ILE A 380 19.79 23.19 -14.12
N ASP A 381 21.03 23.36 -14.59
CA ASP A 381 21.70 22.41 -15.48
C ASP A 381 21.93 21.06 -14.79
N TRP A 382 22.32 21.07 -13.51
CA TRP A 382 22.43 19.85 -12.72
C TRP A 382 21.10 19.10 -12.65
N TRP A 383 20.00 19.80 -12.35
CA TRP A 383 18.66 19.19 -12.36
C TRP A 383 18.26 18.70 -13.74
N ALA A 384 18.55 19.47 -14.79
CA ALA A 384 18.25 19.10 -16.17
C ALA A 384 18.94 17.78 -16.56
N GLN A 385 20.15 17.49 -16.08
CA GLN A 385 20.84 16.22 -16.32
C GLN A 385 20.18 15.03 -15.60
N GLN A 386 19.49 15.26 -14.48
CA GLN A 386 18.79 14.22 -13.69
C GLN A 386 17.36 13.96 -14.17
N LEU A 387 16.85 14.71 -15.15
CA LEU A 387 15.47 14.66 -15.62
C LEU A 387 15.35 14.02 -17.02
N ASP A 388 14.28 13.24 -17.20
CA ASP A 388 13.88 12.71 -18.51
C ASP A 388 13.58 13.85 -19.51
N LYS A 389 13.56 13.54 -20.82
CA LYS A 389 13.42 14.53 -21.91
C LYS A 389 12.31 15.56 -21.67
N ALA A 390 11.09 15.12 -21.33
CA ALA A 390 9.94 16.01 -21.15
C ALA A 390 10.08 16.97 -19.95
N PRO A 391 10.28 16.51 -18.69
CA PRO A 391 10.45 17.41 -17.55
C PRO A 391 11.69 18.30 -17.67
N ARG A 392 12.76 17.81 -18.32
CA ARG A 392 13.97 18.61 -18.61
C ARG A 392 13.66 19.81 -19.50
N LEU A 393 12.97 19.59 -20.63
CA LEU A 393 12.61 20.67 -21.55
C LEU A 393 11.69 21.70 -20.91
N ILE A 394 10.73 21.23 -20.09
CA ILE A 394 9.85 22.13 -19.33
C ILE A 394 10.66 22.97 -18.33
N LEU A 395 11.57 22.36 -17.56
CA LEU A 395 12.41 23.09 -16.60
C LEU A 395 13.28 24.16 -17.30
N GLN A 396 13.88 23.83 -18.44
CA GLN A 396 14.69 24.76 -19.23
C GLN A 396 13.87 25.93 -19.77
N HIS A 397 12.64 25.67 -20.22
CA HIS A 397 11.73 26.73 -20.69
C HIS A 397 11.27 27.65 -19.55
N LEU A 398 11.00 27.10 -18.37
CA LEU A 398 10.67 27.93 -17.20
C LEU A 398 11.90 28.74 -16.72
N ALA A 399 13.10 28.17 -16.83
CA ALA A 399 14.35 28.86 -16.47
C ALA A 399 14.67 30.03 -17.41
N SER A 400 14.22 30.02 -18.66
CA SER A 400 14.34 31.16 -19.58
C SER A 400 13.31 32.25 -19.33
N THR A 401 12.27 31.97 -18.53
CA THR A 401 11.20 32.90 -18.16
C THR A 401 10.94 32.91 -16.63
N PRO A 402 11.98 33.12 -15.80
CA PRO A 402 11.95 32.79 -14.36
C PRO A 402 10.91 33.56 -13.54
N HIS A 403 10.48 34.73 -14.01
CA HIS A 403 9.55 35.63 -13.32
C HIS A 403 8.11 35.54 -13.83
N ARG A 404 7.84 34.70 -14.82
CA ARG A 404 6.54 34.61 -15.49
C ARG A 404 5.82 33.35 -15.05
N ASP A 405 4.52 33.49 -14.79
CA ASP A 405 3.61 32.34 -14.75
C ASP A 405 3.33 31.95 -16.20
N VAL A 406 3.84 30.80 -16.64
CA VAL A 406 3.73 30.38 -18.03
C VAL A 406 2.52 29.43 -18.18
N PRO A 407 1.54 29.73 -19.05
CA PRO A 407 0.41 28.85 -19.30
C PRO A 407 0.85 27.46 -19.77
N ILE A 408 0.21 26.40 -19.28
CA ILE A 408 0.55 25.02 -19.68
C ILE A 408 0.47 24.81 -21.19
N ALA A 409 -0.47 25.49 -21.88
CA ALA A 409 -0.59 25.43 -23.33
C ALA A 409 0.64 25.98 -24.05
N GLU A 410 1.19 27.10 -23.56
CA GLU A 410 2.40 27.73 -24.10
C GLU A 410 3.63 26.85 -23.87
N ILE A 411 3.75 26.24 -22.68
CA ILE A 411 4.82 25.29 -22.38
C ILE A 411 4.73 24.07 -23.32
N ALA A 412 3.53 23.57 -23.57
CA ALA A 412 3.31 22.42 -24.44
C ALA A 412 3.76 22.72 -25.88
N GLU A 413 3.38 23.89 -26.40
CA GLU A 413 3.80 24.38 -27.71
C GLU A 413 5.33 24.55 -27.79
N ALA A 414 5.92 25.24 -26.82
CA ALA A 414 7.36 25.52 -26.78
C ALA A 414 8.23 24.25 -26.60
N THR A 415 7.67 23.17 -26.05
CA THR A 415 8.37 21.91 -25.83
C THR A 415 8.02 20.82 -26.85
N GLU A 416 7.19 21.15 -27.87
CA GLU A 416 6.67 20.22 -28.88
C GLU A 416 5.90 19.02 -28.30
N TYR A 417 5.22 19.21 -27.17
CA TYR A 417 4.36 18.20 -26.57
C TYR A 417 2.88 18.57 -26.69
N SER A 418 2.02 17.56 -26.70
CA SER A 418 0.59 17.77 -26.54
C SER A 418 0.25 18.05 -25.06
N SER A 419 -0.42 19.17 -24.79
CA SER A 419 -0.92 19.53 -23.46
C SER A 419 -1.90 18.49 -22.88
N ALA A 420 -2.63 17.76 -23.74
CA ALA A 420 -3.53 16.68 -23.37
C ALA A 420 -2.81 15.32 -23.18
N GLY A 421 -1.55 15.19 -23.62
CA GLY A 421 -0.77 13.97 -23.58
C GLY A 421 -0.46 13.50 -22.15
N GLY A 422 -0.62 12.20 -21.89
CA GLY A 422 -0.33 11.62 -20.57
C GLY A 422 1.13 11.80 -20.14
N GLY A 423 2.08 11.72 -21.07
CA GLY A 423 3.51 11.94 -20.81
C GLY A 423 3.84 13.36 -20.34
N PHE A 424 3.20 14.37 -20.93
CA PHE A 424 3.41 15.78 -20.59
C PHE A 424 2.81 16.12 -19.21
N ARG A 425 1.59 15.64 -18.92
CA ARG A 425 0.98 15.78 -17.58
C ARG A 425 1.81 15.12 -16.49
N ASN A 426 2.39 13.94 -16.77
CA ASN A 426 3.29 13.27 -15.84
C ASN A 426 4.59 14.06 -15.61
N ALA A 427 5.14 14.70 -16.66
CA ALA A 427 6.33 15.56 -16.54
C ALA A 427 6.08 16.76 -15.62
N ILE A 428 4.95 17.46 -15.79
CA ILE A 428 4.56 18.57 -14.92
C ILE A 428 4.36 18.08 -13.48
N SER A 429 3.67 16.95 -13.29
CA SER A 429 3.50 16.36 -11.96
C SER A 429 4.83 16.02 -11.30
N ARG A 430 5.83 15.56 -12.08
CA ARG A 430 7.16 15.25 -11.57
C ARG A 430 7.91 16.49 -11.11
N LEU A 431 7.87 17.57 -11.88
CA LEU A 431 8.51 18.85 -11.50
C LEU A 431 7.92 19.42 -10.20
N ARG A 432 6.60 19.33 -10.03
CA ARG A 432 5.93 19.73 -8.78
C ARG A 432 6.36 18.85 -7.60
N SER A 433 6.41 17.54 -7.79
CA SER A 433 6.85 16.61 -6.75
C SER A 433 8.31 16.85 -6.32
N LEU A 434 9.18 17.23 -7.26
CA LEU A 434 10.58 17.58 -6.99
C LEU A 434 10.76 19.00 -6.44
N ASP A 435 9.68 19.75 -6.27
CA ASP A 435 9.71 21.15 -5.82
C ASP A 435 10.51 22.06 -6.77
N LEU A 436 10.57 21.72 -8.07
CA LEU A 436 11.29 22.50 -9.09
C LEU A 436 10.39 23.54 -9.76
N ALA A 437 9.08 23.32 -9.73
CA ALA A 437 8.10 24.24 -10.28
C ALA A 437 6.77 24.14 -9.54
N THR A 438 6.02 25.24 -9.48
CA THR A 438 4.73 25.35 -8.78
C THR A 438 3.66 25.95 -9.70
N GLY A 439 2.39 25.85 -9.31
CA GLY A 439 1.24 26.35 -10.09
C GLY A 439 0.43 25.23 -10.77
N ARG A 440 -0.85 25.48 -11.10
CA ARG A 440 -1.82 24.48 -11.61
C ARG A 440 -2.12 24.62 -13.11
N GLY A 441 -2.67 25.77 -13.53
CA GLY A 441 -2.97 26.09 -14.94
C GLY A 441 -1.84 26.87 -15.63
N GLU A 442 -1.09 27.60 -14.83
CA GLU A 442 0.18 28.22 -15.19
C GLU A 442 1.26 27.62 -14.29
N LEU A 443 2.48 27.54 -14.80
CA LEU A 443 3.62 26.94 -14.12
C LEU A 443 4.73 27.99 -13.98
N ARG A 444 5.35 28.03 -12.81
CA ARG A 444 6.47 28.92 -12.47
C ARG A 444 7.61 28.10 -11.87
N ILE A 445 8.85 28.42 -12.24
CA ILE A 445 10.04 27.81 -11.64
C ILE A 445 10.13 28.15 -10.14
N ASN A 446 10.65 27.23 -9.34
CA ASN A 446 10.89 27.52 -7.92
C ASN A 446 11.99 28.60 -7.79
N PRO A 447 11.72 29.74 -7.10
CA PRO A 447 12.72 30.79 -6.93
C PRO A 447 14.00 30.34 -6.21
N ASP A 448 13.94 29.28 -5.39
CA ASP A 448 15.11 28.72 -4.70
C ASP A 448 16.15 28.12 -5.67
N LEU A 449 15.76 27.89 -6.93
CA LEU A 449 16.68 27.47 -8.00
C LEU A 449 17.41 28.65 -8.66
N LEU A 450 16.93 29.88 -8.47
CA LEU A 450 17.44 31.08 -9.10
C LEU A 450 18.51 31.74 -8.23
N ALA A 451 19.42 32.50 -8.85
CA ALA A 451 20.41 33.26 -8.10
C ALA A 451 19.73 34.36 -7.24
N ALA A 452 20.34 34.72 -6.10
CA ALA A 452 19.76 35.63 -5.10
C ALA A 452 19.32 37.01 -5.64
N GLY A 453 19.84 37.46 -6.80
CA GLY A 453 19.46 38.71 -7.47
C GLY A 453 18.16 38.66 -8.27
N ASP A 454 17.64 37.47 -8.59
CA ASP A 454 16.36 37.30 -9.30
C ASP A 454 15.17 37.25 -8.34
N SER A 455 15.37 36.73 -7.13
CA SER A 455 14.35 36.68 -6.07
C SER A 455 13.91 38.05 -5.54
N ASP A 456 14.71 39.10 -5.73
CA ASP A 456 14.55 40.40 -5.04
C ASP A 456 13.61 41.39 -5.76
N ARG A 457 13.14 41.08 -6.97
CA ARG A 457 12.08 41.88 -7.64
C ARG A 457 10.68 41.66 -7.06
N ARG A 458 10.55 40.82 -6.02
CA ARG A 458 9.29 40.53 -5.30
C ARG A 458 8.81 41.63 -4.36
N ARG A 459 9.60 42.69 -4.11
CA ARG A 459 9.23 43.77 -3.17
C ARG A 459 8.75 45.08 -3.82
N GLN A 460 8.68 45.18 -5.15
CA GLN A 460 8.35 46.44 -5.83
C GLN A 460 7.19 46.36 -6.85
N ARG A 461 6.31 45.36 -6.79
CA ARG A 461 5.05 45.38 -7.54
C ARG A 461 3.86 44.96 -6.71
#